data_AF-A0A084VUS5-F1
#
_entry.id   AF-A0A084VUS5-F1
#
_cell.length_a   1.000
_cell.length_b   1.000
_cell.length_c   1.000
_cell.angle_alpha   90.00
_cell.angle_beta   90.00
_cell.angle_gamma   90.00
#
_symmetry.space_group_name_H-M   'P 1'
#
loop_
_entity.id
_entity.type
_entity.pdbx_description
1 polymer ?
#
loop_
_entity_poly.entity_id
_entity_poly.type
_entity_poly.pdbx_seq_one_letter_code
_entity_poly.pdbx_strand_id
1 'polypeptide(L)'
;MEEPTRKTMRLRRKELQEILESKLNALLRCIPPADTNLQQFQDLLQDPKWAQLMELVDQMKTWDVVTTIPEPKTFLNHTRFHVLLADMLSDIGKYEPYLKLFIERFEAENELVALKQATRGQAGPGPGCQMPRKVNSSGRIDAPIHFAVTQLNEGFLVWLLERSRTDINLRNSHKETALAILCEMYDESLRPSKQPVDVSSRLPQIRKLIQRLLAAGADFNICSMRNKLPIELLDRNGDKDIETKSFVEQLKANPQHALVVIKPEGNVGLARFINNATNVNLTVELFEIFLRHKDVEQFQNYWPKFVVTPENVKKVIRLLLHTTLDQKLPECLWLVVEKNEKTIFKLVERPQKK
;
A
#
# COMPACT_ATOMS: atom_id res chain seq x y z
N MET A 1 -26.00 -11.31 -22.14
CA MET A 1 -25.62 -12.63 -21.64
C MET A 1 -26.75 -13.11 -20.75
N GLU A 2 -27.30 -14.29 -21.03
CA GLU A 2 -28.44 -14.82 -20.30
C GLU A 2 -28.04 -15.31 -18.89
N GLU A 3 -28.93 -15.18 -17.90
CA GLU A 3 -28.66 -15.56 -16.50
C GLU A 3 -28.25 -17.04 -16.31
N PRO A 4 -28.77 -18.02 -17.08
CA PRO A 4 -28.29 -19.40 -17.02
C PRO A 4 -26.79 -19.53 -17.34
N THR A 5 -26.30 -18.76 -18.32
CA THR A 5 -24.87 -18.75 -18.70
C THR A 5 -24.01 -18.16 -17.57
N ARG A 6 -24.50 -17.07 -16.95
CA ARG A 6 -23.83 -16.44 -15.80
C ARG A 6 -23.73 -17.39 -14.61
N LYS A 7 -24.77 -18.18 -14.34
CA LYS A 7 -24.80 -19.17 -13.27
C LYS A 7 -23.77 -20.29 -13.49
N THR A 8 -23.67 -20.83 -14.71
CA THR A 8 -22.69 -21.87 -15.05
C THR A 8 -21.25 -21.38 -14.87
N MET A 9 -20.94 -20.16 -15.30
CA MET A 9 -19.61 -19.57 -15.14
C MET A 9 -19.25 -19.30 -13.67
N ARG A 10 -20.21 -18.85 -12.84
CA ARG A 10 -20.01 -18.71 -11.39
C ARG A 10 -19.67 -20.05 -10.74
N LEU A 11 -20.36 -21.13 -11.12
CA LEU A 11 -20.09 -22.48 -10.61
C LEU A 11 -18.71 -22.96 -11.03
N ARG A 12 -18.36 -22.83 -12.32
CA ARG A 12 -17.05 -23.23 -12.84
C ARG A 12 -15.90 -22.49 -12.18
N ARG A 13 -16.05 -21.17 -11.96
CA ARG A 13 -15.08 -20.37 -11.20
C ARG A 13 -14.88 -20.90 -9.79
N LYS A 14 -15.98 -21.24 -9.09
CA LYS A 14 -15.93 -21.78 -7.73
C LYS A 14 -15.18 -23.11 -7.69
N GLU A 15 -15.50 -24.04 -8.60
CA GLU A 15 -14.82 -25.34 -8.69
C GLU A 15 -13.31 -25.20 -8.93
N LEU A 16 -12.91 -24.37 -9.89
CA LEU A 16 -11.49 -24.14 -10.18
C LEU A 16 -10.76 -23.53 -8.98
N GLN A 17 -11.40 -22.57 -8.29
CA GLN A 17 -10.83 -21.99 -7.07
C GLN A 17 -10.66 -23.05 -5.98
N GLU A 18 -11.67 -23.88 -5.71
CA GLU A 18 -11.61 -24.91 -4.66
C GLU A 18 -10.54 -25.97 -4.95
N ILE A 19 -10.39 -26.41 -6.20
CA ILE A 19 -9.36 -27.38 -6.60
C ILE A 19 -7.96 -26.80 -6.39
N LEU A 20 -7.71 -25.59 -6.89
CA LEU A 20 -6.39 -24.96 -6.81
C LEU A 20 -6.05 -24.58 -5.35
N GLU A 21 -7.00 -24.02 -4.61
CA GLU A 21 -6.85 -23.64 -3.20
C GLU A 21 -6.54 -24.85 -2.32
N SER A 22 -7.22 -25.98 -2.53
CA SER A 22 -6.97 -27.21 -1.78
C SER A 22 -5.54 -27.72 -1.99
N LYS A 23 -5.05 -27.73 -3.25
CA LYS A 23 -3.69 -28.15 -3.57
C LYS A 23 -2.64 -27.21 -3.00
N LEU A 24 -2.83 -25.90 -3.12
CA LEU A 24 -1.93 -24.90 -2.54
C LEU A 24 -1.84 -25.05 -1.02
N ASN A 25 -2.99 -25.15 -0.34
CA ASN A 25 -3.04 -25.33 1.11
C ASN A 25 -2.39 -26.64 1.57
N ALA A 26 -2.46 -27.71 0.78
CA ALA A 26 -1.78 -28.96 1.10
C ALA A 26 -0.24 -28.78 1.09
N LEU A 27 0.29 -28.08 0.08
CA LEU A 27 1.72 -27.81 -0.04
C LEU A 27 2.24 -26.86 1.06
N LEU A 28 1.46 -25.82 1.37
CA LEU A 28 1.81 -24.84 2.40
C LEU A 28 1.85 -25.41 3.84
N ARG A 29 1.39 -26.64 4.07
CA ARG A 29 1.56 -27.32 5.37
C ARG A 29 2.99 -27.79 5.61
N CYS A 30 3.80 -27.92 4.57
CA CYS A 30 5.20 -28.35 4.67
C CYS A 30 6.10 -27.14 4.96
N ILE A 31 6.52 -27.05 6.23
CA ILE A 31 7.32 -25.93 6.75
C ILE A 31 8.38 -26.49 7.71
N PRO A 32 9.69 -26.22 7.47
CA PRO A 32 10.23 -25.49 6.32
C PRO A 32 9.94 -26.25 5.01
N PRO A 33 9.87 -25.53 3.87
CA PRO A 33 9.68 -26.16 2.58
C PRO A 33 10.85 -27.10 2.24
N ALA A 34 10.55 -28.33 1.83
CA ALA A 34 11.52 -29.17 1.14
C ALA A 34 11.62 -28.76 -0.35
N ASP A 35 12.76 -29.01 -1.00
CA ASP A 35 12.96 -28.68 -2.42
C ASP A 35 11.89 -29.30 -3.32
N THR A 36 11.48 -30.53 -3.02
CA THR A 36 10.40 -31.23 -3.72
C THR A 36 9.05 -30.53 -3.56
N ASN A 37 8.75 -29.97 -2.38
CA ASN A 37 7.53 -29.21 -2.12
C ASN A 37 7.53 -27.87 -2.86
N LEU A 38 8.67 -27.20 -2.95
CA LEU A 38 8.80 -25.95 -3.72
C LEU A 38 8.63 -26.19 -5.21
N GLN A 39 9.23 -27.26 -5.74
CA GLN A 39 9.05 -27.63 -7.14
C GLN A 39 7.57 -27.95 -7.43
N GLN A 40 6.91 -28.74 -6.58
CA GLN A 40 5.48 -29.02 -6.74
C GLN A 40 4.61 -27.76 -6.67
N PHE A 41 4.99 -26.80 -5.82
CA PHE A 41 4.30 -25.52 -5.72
C PHE A 41 4.49 -24.70 -7.01
N GLN A 42 5.71 -24.63 -7.53
CA GLN A 42 6.00 -23.97 -8.79
C GLN A 42 5.25 -24.61 -9.97
N ASP A 43 5.24 -25.94 -10.06
CA ASP A 43 4.50 -26.68 -11.08
C ASP A 43 3.00 -26.41 -10.99
N LEU A 44 2.46 -26.34 -9.77
CA LEU A 44 1.06 -26.00 -9.53
C LEU A 44 0.72 -24.56 -9.95
N LEU A 45 1.64 -23.61 -9.78
CA LEU A 45 1.47 -22.23 -10.26
C LEU A 45 1.46 -22.13 -11.79
N GLN A 46 2.00 -23.13 -12.48
CA GLN A 46 1.95 -23.26 -13.95
C GLN A 46 0.78 -24.12 -14.45
N ASP A 47 -0.10 -24.62 -13.57
CA ASP A 47 -1.26 -25.44 -13.99
C ASP A 47 -2.17 -24.64 -14.94
N PRO A 48 -2.55 -25.19 -16.12
CA PRO A 48 -3.37 -24.49 -17.11
C PRO A 48 -4.76 -24.07 -16.57
N LYS A 49 -5.21 -24.64 -15.45
CA LYS A 49 -6.43 -24.19 -14.74
C LYS A 49 -6.34 -22.74 -14.29
N TRP A 50 -5.15 -22.19 -14.06
CA TRP A 50 -4.98 -20.77 -13.76
C TRP A 50 -5.41 -19.88 -14.92
N ALA A 51 -5.00 -20.22 -16.15
CA ALA A 51 -5.39 -19.47 -17.34
C ALA A 51 -6.91 -19.49 -17.54
N GLN A 52 -7.54 -20.67 -17.39
CA GLN A 52 -9.00 -20.81 -17.45
C GLN A 52 -9.70 -19.95 -16.38
N LEU A 53 -9.16 -19.92 -15.17
CA LEU A 53 -9.74 -19.15 -14.07
C LEU A 53 -9.56 -17.64 -14.27
N MET A 54 -8.40 -17.19 -14.76
CA MET A 54 -8.14 -15.78 -15.10
C MET A 54 -9.12 -15.30 -16.17
N GLU A 55 -9.29 -16.07 -17.24
CA GLU A 55 -10.24 -15.75 -18.31
C GLU A 55 -11.68 -15.64 -17.78
N LEU A 56 -12.12 -16.60 -16.95
CA LEU A 56 -13.43 -16.54 -16.32
C LEU A 56 -13.61 -15.28 -15.45
N VAL A 57 -12.61 -14.93 -14.65
CA VAL A 57 -12.65 -13.74 -13.81
C VAL A 57 -12.74 -12.48 -14.66
N ASP A 58 -11.97 -12.38 -15.74
CA ASP A 58 -11.98 -11.21 -16.63
C ASP A 58 -13.31 -11.07 -17.38
N GLN A 59 -13.88 -12.18 -17.87
CA GLN A 59 -15.21 -12.17 -18.47
C GLN A 59 -16.26 -11.68 -17.46
N MET A 60 -16.15 -12.10 -16.18
CA MET A 60 -17.08 -11.70 -15.12
C MET A 60 -16.93 -10.24 -14.68
N LYS A 61 -15.75 -9.62 -14.81
CA LYS A 61 -15.53 -8.20 -14.43
C LYS A 61 -16.44 -7.25 -15.22
N THR A 62 -16.81 -7.62 -16.44
CA THR A 62 -17.58 -6.77 -17.35
C THR A 62 -19.09 -6.82 -17.13
N TRP A 63 -19.59 -7.68 -16.23
CA TRP A 63 -21.03 -7.91 -16.09
C TRP A 63 -21.78 -6.79 -15.37
N ASP A 64 -21.12 -6.11 -14.43
CA ASP A 64 -21.75 -5.17 -13.49
C ASP A 64 -20.95 -3.85 -13.36
N VAL A 65 -20.23 -3.41 -14.40
CA VAL A 65 -19.50 -2.13 -14.36
C VAL A 65 -20.47 -0.95 -14.44
N VAL A 66 -20.90 -0.47 -13.27
CA VAL A 66 -21.79 0.70 -13.13
C VAL A 66 -21.01 1.99 -12.91
N THR A 67 -19.74 1.93 -12.52
CA THR A 67 -18.96 3.10 -12.11
C THR A 67 -18.21 3.75 -13.29
N THR A 68 -18.20 5.09 -13.30
CA THR A 68 -17.50 5.92 -14.30
C THR A 68 -15.98 5.90 -14.16
N ILE A 69 -15.44 5.44 -13.02
CA ILE A 69 -14.00 5.28 -12.77
C ILE A 69 -13.77 3.87 -12.19
N PRO A 70 -13.53 2.84 -13.02
CA PRO A 70 -13.22 1.51 -12.52
C PRO A 70 -11.87 1.53 -11.80
N GLU A 71 -11.85 1.09 -10.54
CA GLU A 71 -10.59 0.73 -9.91
C GLU A 71 -10.09 -0.55 -10.59
N PRO A 72 -8.86 -0.58 -11.14
CA PRO A 72 -8.31 -1.80 -11.70
C PRO A 72 -8.06 -2.77 -10.54
N LYS A 73 -9.05 -3.63 -10.27
CA LYS A 73 -8.92 -4.73 -9.34
C LYS A 73 -8.14 -5.84 -10.01
N THR A 74 -7.13 -6.33 -9.31
CA THR A 74 -6.29 -7.42 -9.78
C THR A 74 -7.09 -8.73 -9.86
N PHE A 75 -6.53 -9.72 -10.54
CA PHE A 75 -7.08 -11.08 -10.52
C PHE A 75 -7.27 -11.57 -9.07
N LEU A 76 -6.26 -11.38 -8.21
CA LEU A 76 -6.29 -11.84 -6.83
C LEU A 76 -7.47 -11.26 -6.06
N ASN A 77 -7.76 -9.97 -6.18
CA ASN A 77 -8.89 -9.30 -5.52
C ASN A 77 -10.26 -9.96 -5.79
N HIS A 78 -10.40 -10.65 -6.92
CA HIS A 78 -11.61 -11.38 -7.31
C HIS A 78 -11.56 -12.87 -6.97
N THR A 79 -10.61 -13.34 -6.17
CA THR A 79 -10.45 -14.77 -5.88
C THR A 79 -10.18 -15.03 -4.40
N ARG A 80 -10.37 -16.27 -3.97
CA ARG A 80 -9.99 -16.70 -2.62
C ARG A 80 -8.49 -16.66 -2.35
N PHE A 81 -7.66 -16.62 -3.39
CA PHE A 81 -6.21 -16.56 -3.26
C PHE A 81 -5.70 -15.23 -2.69
N HIS A 82 -6.53 -14.18 -2.67
CA HIS A 82 -6.24 -12.95 -1.93
C HIS A 82 -6.05 -13.22 -0.43
N VAL A 83 -6.86 -14.11 0.14
CA VAL A 83 -6.76 -14.53 1.53
C VAL A 83 -5.51 -15.38 1.75
N LEU A 84 -5.19 -16.26 0.79
CA LEU A 84 -3.98 -17.09 0.85
C LEU A 84 -2.71 -16.23 0.88
N LEU A 85 -2.65 -15.18 0.07
CA LEU A 85 -1.55 -14.22 0.09
C LEU A 85 -1.44 -13.54 1.46
N ALA A 86 -2.57 -13.11 2.03
CA ALA A 86 -2.60 -12.52 3.37
C ALA A 86 -2.09 -13.49 4.45
N ASP A 87 -2.52 -14.76 4.39
CA ASP A 87 -2.12 -15.80 5.33
C ASP A 87 -0.60 -16.08 5.24
N MET A 88 -0.03 -16.13 4.03
CA MET A 88 1.42 -16.27 3.87
C MET A 88 2.18 -15.02 4.35
N LEU A 89 1.66 -13.82 4.09
CA LEU A 89 2.26 -12.56 4.55
C LEU A 89 2.19 -12.38 6.07
N SER A 90 1.35 -13.13 6.79
CA SER A 90 1.25 -13.05 8.26
C SER A 90 2.54 -13.51 8.98
N ASP A 91 3.34 -14.36 8.33
CA ASP A 91 4.63 -14.84 8.83
C ASP A 91 5.58 -15.05 7.65
N ILE A 92 6.25 -13.97 7.24
CA ILE A 92 7.14 -13.97 6.08
C ILE A 92 8.29 -14.94 6.31
N GLY A 93 8.87 -14.99 7.51
CA GLY A 93 10.00 -15.90 7.79
C GLY A 93 9.66 -17.37 7.52
N LYS A 94 8.40 -17.76 7.78
CA LYS A 94 7.90 -19.10 7.55
C LYS A 94 7.59 -19.41 6.07
N TYR A 95 7.05 -18.43 5.34
CA TYR A 95 6.51 -18.64 3.99
C TYR A 95 7.32 -17.98 2.87
N GLU A 96 8.48 -17.36 3.18
CA GLU A 96 9.26 -16.57 2.22
C GLU A 96 9.49 -17.27 0.86
N PRO A 97 9.92 -18.55 0.80
CA PRO A 97 10.13 -19.22 -0.48
C PRO A 97 8.84 -19.36 -1.32
N TYR A 98 7.71 -19.67 -0.68
CA TYR A 98 6.41 -19.74 -1.35
C TYR A 98 5.90 -18.37 -1.77
N LEU A 99 6.09 -17.34 -0.92
CA LEU A 99 5.70 -15.96 -1.19
C LEU A 99 6.38 -15.43 -2.45
N LYS A 100 7.69 -15.65 -2.61
CA LYS A 100 8.43 -15.18 -3.77
C LYS A 100 7.86 -15.75 -5.08
N LEU A 101 7.66 -17.08 -5.12
CA LEU A 101 7.07 -17.76 -6.28
C LEU A 101 5.64 -17.27 -6.57
N PHE A 102 4.83 -17.10 -5.52
CA PHE A 102 3.44 -16.67 -5.66
C PHE A 102 3.34 -15.23 -6.14
N ILE A 103 4.10 -14.30 -5.54
CA ILE A 103 4.12 -12.89 -5.93
C ILE A 103 4.62 -12.73 -7.37
N GLU A 104 5.66 -13.47 -7.75
CA GLU A 104 6.18 -13.42 -9.11
C GLU A 104 5.17 -13.92 -10.15
N ARG A 105 4.46 -15.02 -9.84
CA ARG A 105 3.45 -15.58 -10.76
C ARG A 105 2.27 -14.65 -11.01
N PHE A 106 1.85 -13.92 -9.97
CA PHE A 106 0.64 -13.08 -10.00
C PHE A 106 0.93 -11.58 -10.03
N GLU A 107 2.19 -11.18 -10.08
CA GLU A 107 2.63 -9.77 -10.08
C GLU A 107 2.02 -8.99 -8.91
N ALA A 108 2.11 -9.60 -7.72
CA ALA A 108 1.38 -9.17 -6.53
C ALA A 108 2.19 -8.28 -5.57
N GLU A 109 3.28 -7.65 -6.05
CA GLU A 109 4.19 -6.84 -5.23
C GLU A 109 3.45 -5.68 -4.52
N ASN A 110 2.43 -5.15 -5.19
CA ASN A 110 1.61 -4.03 -4.75
C ASN A 110 0.20 -4.43 -4.32
N GLU A 111 -0.08 -5.74 -4.18
CA GLU A 111 -1.42 -6.23 -3.84
C GLU A 111 -1.76 -5.85 -2.39
N LEU A 112 -2.82 -5.08 -2.22
CA LEU A 112 -3.33 -4.69 -0.90
C LEU A 112 -4.25 -5.79 -0.35
N VAL A 113 -3.82 -6.43 0.73
CA VAL A 113 -4.54 -7.53 1.41
C VAL A 113 -4.92 -7.17 2.84
N ALA A 114 -6.06 -7.68 3.31
CA ALA A 114 -6.48 -7.55 4.70
C ALA A 114 -6.15 -8.83 5.47
N LEU A 115 -5.41 -8.73 6.57
CA LEU A 115 -5.28 -9.87 7.48
C LEU A 115 -6.63 -10.16 8.13
N LYS A 116 -6.99 -11.45 8.19
CA LYS A 116 -8.05 -11.90 9.09
C LYS A 116 -7.57 -11.68 10.51
N GLN A 117 -8.11 -10.67 11.19
CA GLN A 117 -7.95 -10.57 12.63
C GLN A 117 -8.62 -11.79 13.24
N ALA A 118 -7.85 -12.61 13.96
CA ALA A 118 -8.44 -13.61 14.84
C ALA A 118 -9.30 -12.85 15.84
N THR A 119 -10.61 -12.99 15.76
CA THR A 119 -11.54 -12.46 16.76
C THR A 119 -11.13 -13.11 18.09
N ARG A 120 -10.38 -12.38 18.91
CA ARG A 120 -10.07 -12.78 20.28
C ARG A 120 -11.40 -12.95 21.02
N GLY A 121 -11.76 -14.21 21.28
CA GLY A 121 -12.66 -14.65 22.34
C GLY A 121 -13.96 -13.88 22.52
N GLN A 122 -15.02 -14.31 21.84
CA GLN A 122 -16.26 -14.57 22.56
C GLN A 122 -16.51 -16.07 22.49
N ALA A 123 -16.35 -16.74 23.63
CA ALA A 123 -16.84 -18.08 23.87
C ALA A 123 -18.34 -18.15 23.51
N GLY A 124 -18.76 -19.26 22.88
CA GLY A 124 -20.05 -19.44 22.19
C GLY A 124 -21.30 -19.49 23.10
N PRO A 125 -22.38 -20.25 22.76
CA PRO A 125 -22.52 -21.23 21.67
C PRO A 125 -23.87 -21.16 20.90
N GLY A 126 -24.01 -22.00 19.86
CA GLY A 126 -25.31 -22.33 19.26
C GLY A 126 -25.19 -23.10 17.95
N PRO A 127 -25.65 -24.38 17.88
CA PRO A 127 -25.71 -25.13 16.64
C PRO A 127 -27.03 -24.79 15.92
N GLY A 128 -26.93 -24.06 14.82
CA GLY A 128 -28.09 -23.76 13.99
C GLY A 128 -27.81 -22.68 12.97
N CYS A 129 -27.72 -23.09 11.69
CA CYS A 129 -27.76 -22.24 10.51
C CYS A 129 -26.71 -21.11 10.41
N GLN A 130 -25.49 -21.48 10.00
CA GLN A 130 -24.51 -20.50 9.53
C GLN A 130 -24.70 -20.24 8.03
N MET A 131 -25.41 -19.17 7.70
CA MET A 131 -25.13 -18.42 6.48
C MET A 131 -23.70 -17.84 6.57
N PRO A 132 -22.97 -17.64 5.45
CA PRO A 132 -21.64 -17.06 5.48
C PRO A 132 -21.73 -15.62 6.00
N ARG A 133 -21.43 -15.42 7.29
CA ARG A 133 -21.32 -14.10 7.89
C ARG A 133 -20.20 -13.37 7.16
N LYS A 134 -20.54 -12.22 6.55
CA LYS A 134 -19.57 -11.26 6.02
C LYS A 134 -18.49 -11.05 7.08
N VAL A 135 -17.27 -11.46 6.77
CA VAL A 135 -16.10 -11.14 7.58
C VAL A 135 -15.95 -9.62 7.49
N ASN A 136 -16.40 -8.91 8.53
CA ASN A 136 -16.14 -7.49 8.66
C ASN A 136 -14.63 -7.33 8.78
N SER A 137 -14.00 -7.03 7.65
CA SER A 137 -12.56 -6.81 7.51
C SER A 137 -12.28 -5.37 7.96
N SER A 138 -12.43 -5.11 9.26
CA SER A 138 -11.94 -3.87 9.89
C SER A 138 -10.42 -3.88 10.08
N GLY A 139 -9.73 -4.89 9.53
CA GLY A 139 -8.29 -4.99 9.53
C GLY A 139 -7.66 -3.97 8.59
N ARG A 140 -6.52 -3.43 9.01
CA ARG A 140 -5.59 -2.67 8.18
C ARG A 140 -5.31 -3.46 6.89
N ILE A 141 -5.49 -2.81 5.73
CA ILE A 141 -5.18 -3.40 4.43
C ILE A 141 -3.79 -2.97 4.05
N ASP A 142 -2.86 -3.90 4.00
CA ASP A 142 -1.43 -3.69 3.78
C ASP A 142 -0.97 -4.48 2.53
N ALA A 143 0.12 -4.03 1.93
CA ALA A 143 0.78 -4.72 0.81
C ALA A 143 2.07 -5.42 1.27
N PRO A 144 2.65 -6.35 0.48
CA PRO A 144 3.86 -7.07 0.85
C PRO A 144 4.98 -6.22 1.48
N ILE A 145 5.24 -5.02 0.93
CA ILE A 145 6.26 -4.11 1.46
C ILE A 145 5.96 -3.64 2.89
N HIS A 146 4.69 -3.43 3.24
CA HIS A 146 4.27 -3.03 4.59
C HIS A 146 4.43 -4.17 5.59
N PHE A 147 4.13 -5.42 5.19
CA PHE A 147 4.37 -6.60 6.02
C PHE A 147 5.87 -6.82 6.26
N ALA A 148 6.69 -6.66 5.22
CA ALA A 148 8.14 -6.80 5.31
C ALA A 148 8.73 -5.87 6.39
N VAL A 149 8.34 -4.60 6.39
CA VAL A 149 8.83 -3.64 7.39
C VAL A 149 8.23 -3.86 8.77
N THR A 150 6.96 -4.25 8.88
CA THR A 150 6.31 -4.51 10.18
C THR A 150 6.94 -5.70 10.90
N GLN A 151 7.36 -6.73 10.13
CA GLN A 151 8.05 -7.91 10.66
C GLN A 151 9.58 -7.72 10.72
N LEU A 152 10.10 -6.55 10.32
CA LEU A 152 11.52 -6.26 10.18
C LEU A 152 12.28 -7.29 9.32
N ASN A 153 11.60 -7.94 8.36
CA ASN A 153 12.20 -8.94 7.50
C ASN A 153 13.00 -8.26 6.38
N GLU A 154 14.29 -8.07 6.63
CA GLU A 154 15.21 -7.40 5.71
C GLU A 154 15.38 -8.15 4.38
N GLY A 155 15.52 -9.48 4.42
CA GLY A 155 15.76 -10.28 3.23
C GLY A 155 14.61 -10.19 2.23
N PHE A 156 13.38 -10.30 2.72
CA PHE A 156 12.19 -10.15 1.88
C PHE A 156 11.98 -8.71 1.41
N LEU A 157 12.30 -7.70 2.23
CA LEU A 157 12.26 -6.30 1.80
C LEU A 157 13.25 -6.05 0.65
N VAL A 158 14.50 -6.48 0.80
CA VAL A 158 15.52 -6.35 -0.27
C VAL A 158 15.05 -7.01 -1.55
N TRP A 159 14.52 -8.24 -1.45
CA TRP A 159 13.95 -8.94 -2.60
C TRP A 159 12.81 -8.16 -3.27
N LEU A 160 11.91 -7.53 -2.51
CA LEU A 160 10.86 -6.67 -3.09
C LEU A 160 11.44 -5.44 -3.79
N LEU A 161 12.43 -4.77 -3.18
CA LEU A 161 13.03 -3.54 -3.71
C LEU A 161 13.84 -3.76 -5.00
N GLU A 162 14.35 -4.97 -5.23
CA GLU A 162 15.03 -5.34 -6.48
C GLU A 162 14.07 -5.47 -7.68
N ARG A 163 12.76 -5.51 -7.44
CA ARG A 163 11.75 -5.68 -8.49
C ARG A 163 11.32 -4.33 -9.05
N SER A 164 11.35 -4.20 -10.38
CA SER A 164 11.00 -2.96 -11.09
C SER A 164 9.56 -2.48 -10.90
N ARG A 165 8.66 -3.36 -10.46
CA ARG A 165 7.23 -3.06 -10.31
C ARG A 165 6.84 -2.65 -8.89
N THR A 166 7.73 -2.80 -7.92
CA THR A 166 7.42 -2.47 -6.52
C THR A 166 7.23 -0.96 -6.37
N ASP A 167 6.04 -0.54 -5.96
CA ASP A 167 5.77 0.84 -5.59
C ASP A 167 6.23 1.06 -4.14
N ILE A 168 7.40 1.65 -4.00
CA ILE A 168 8.06 1.92 -2.72
C ILE A 168 7.25 2.91 -1.87
N ASN A 169 6.49 3.78 -2.54
CA ASN A 169 5.66 4.81 -1.93
C ASN A 169 4.17 4.40 -1.91
N LEU A 170 3.89 3.10 -2.10
CA LEU A 170 2.55 2.56 -1.99
C LEU A 170 1.96 2.88 -0.63
N ARG A 171 0.71 3.34 -0.64
CA ARG A 171 -0.03 3.68 0.58
C ARG A 171 -1.02 2.58 0.91
N ASN A 172 -1.03 2.18 2.19
CA ASN A 172 -1.99 1.24 2.71
C ASN A 172 -3.38 1.89 2.98
N SER A 173 -4.32 1.16 3.61
CA SER A 173 -5.64 1.71 3.94
C SER A 173 -5.63 2.91 4.89
N HIS A 174 -4.56 3.09 5.67
CA HIS A 174 -4.33 4.24 6.57
C HIS A 174 -3.51 5.37 5.93
N LYS A 175 -3.26 5.27 4.63
CA LYS A 175 -2.42 6.18 3.85
C LYS A 175 -0.95 6.20 4.30
N GLU A 176 -0.51 5.17 5.01
CA GLU A 176 0.88 5.01 5.45
C GLU A 176 1.68 4.29 4.37
N THR A 177 2.90 4.74 4.14
CA THR A 177 3.92 4.05 3.34
C THR A 177 4.76 3.14 4.23
N ALA A 178 5.56 2.25 3.65
CA ALA A 178 6.52 1.44 4.39
C ALA A 178 7.50 2.31 5.22
N LEU A 179 7.90 3.47 4.68
CA LEU A 179 8.76 4.43 5.38
C LEU A 179 8.03 5.06 6.59
N ALA A 180 6.76 5.44 6.44
CA ALA A 180 5.96 5.99 7.52
C ALA A 180 5.82 4.99 8.69
N ILE A 181 5.59 3.70 8.37
CA ILE A 181 5.50 2.62 9.37
C ILE A 181 6.80 2.50 10.15
N LEU A 182 7.95 2.44 9.48
CA LEU A 182 9.25 2.33 10.16
C LEU A 182 9.54 3.56 11.04
N CYS A 183 9.18 4.76 10.58
CA CYS A 183 9.35 5.98 11.38
C CYS A 183 8.44 5.98 12.62
N GLU A 184 7.22 5.45 12.52
CA GLU A 184 6.34 5.28 13.68
C GLU A 184 6.90 4.22 14.64
N MET A 185 7.34 3.07 14.14
CA MET A 185 8.00 2.03 14.96
C MET A 185 9.27 2.57 15.65
N TYR A 186 10.04 3.42 14.97
CA TYR A 186 11.21 4.09 15.54
C TYR A 186 10.81 5.01 16.70
N ASP A 187 9.82 5.89 16.47
CA ASP A 187 9.29 6.79 17.50
C ASP A 187 8.74 6.02 18.69
N GLU A 188 7.95 4.96 18.46
CA GLU A 188 7.41 4.11 19.51
C GLU A 188 8.51 3.43 20.34
N SER A 189 9.59 2.99 19.69
CA SER A 189 10.72 2.33 20.36
C SER A 189 11.47 3.24 21.33
N LEU A 190 11.40 4.55 21.11
CA LEU A 190 12.01 5.57 21.96
C LEU A 190 11.08 6.08 23.07
N ARG A 191 9.84 5.60 23.20
CA ARG A 191 8.91 6.06 24.25
C ARG A 191 9.17 5.35 25.59
N PRO A 192 9.38 6.07 26.71
CA PRO A 192 9.69 5.46 28.00
C PRO A 192 8.60 4.52 28.54
N SER A 193 7.33 4.77 28.23
CA SER A 193 6.17 4.06 28.82
C SER A 193 5.84 2.71 28.17
N LYS A 194 6.57 2.31 27.12
CA LYS A 194 6.33 1.08 26.36
C LYS A 194 7.57 0.18 26.24
N GLN A 195 8.56 0.31 27.12
CA GLN A 195 9.79 -0.49 27.04
C GLN A 195 9.72 -1.79 27.87
N PRO A 196 9.32 -2.95 27.31
CA PRO A 196 10.05 -4.16 27.60
C PRO A 196 11.46 -4.05 27.01
N VAL A 197 12.43 -4.68 27.68
CA VAL A 197 13.87 -4.66 27.35
C VAL A 197 14.18 -5.01 25.87
N ASP A 198 13.25 -5.68 25.16
CA ASP A 198 13.36 -6.13 23.77
C ASP A 198 13.00 -5.08 22.69
N VAL A 199 12.55 -3.87 23.05
CA VAL A 199 12.17 -2.86 22.03
C VAL A 199 13.35 -2.01 21.57
N SER A 200 14.29 -1.71 22.48
CA SER A 200 15.53 -0.96 22.16
C SER A 200 16.45 -1.73 21.21
N SER A 201 16.46 -3.07 21.29
CA SER A 201 17.27 -3.96 20.45
C SER A 201 16.92 -3.85 18.96
N ARG A 202 15.74 -3.33 18.60
CA ARG A 202 15.24 -3.23 17.22
C ARG A 202 15.65 -1.94 16.52
N LEU A 203 16.10 -0.91 17.26
CA LEU A 203 16.46 0.39 16.69
C LEU A 203 17.51 0.29 15.57
N PRO A 204 18.62 -0.46 15.72
CA PRO A 204 19.60 -0.60 14.65
C PRO A 204 19.00 -1.20 13.37
N GLN A 205 18.12 -2.19 13.51
CA GLN A 205 17.43 -2.82 12.39
C GLN A 205 16.46 -1.85 11.71
N ILE A 206 15.67 -1.10 12.48
CA ILE A 206 14.76 -0.08 11.94
C ILE A 206 15.54 0.99 11.15
N ARG A 207 16.65 1.52 11.71
CA ARG A 207 17.51 2.50 11.02
C ARG A 207 18.03 1.97 9.69
N LYS A 208 18.50 0.72 9.68
CA LYS A 208 18.98 0.03 8.47
C LYS A 208 17.89 -0.08 7.41
N LEU A 209 16.66 -0.46 7.78
CA LEU A 209 15.54 -0.57 6.84
C LEU A 209 15.08 0.79 6.32
N ILE A 210 15.08 1.84 7.15
CA ILE A 210 14.82 3.22 6.72
C ILE A 210 15.82 3.64 5.64
N GLN A 211 17.12 3.44 5.89
CA GLN A 211 18.17 3.77 4.92
C GLN A 211 18.00 3.01 3.60
N ARG A 212 17.62 1.72 3.65
CA ARG A 212 17.36 0.92 2.44
C ARG A 212 16.17 1.45 1.64
N LEU A 213 15.05 1.78 2.30
CA LEU A 213 13.90 2.36 1.63
C LEU A 213 14.25 3.70 0.96
N LEU A 214 14.99 4.55 1.65
CA LEU A 214 15.43 5.84 1.10
C LEU A 214 16.38 5.66 -0.09
N ALA A 215 17.33 4.73 0.01
CA ALA A 215 18.21 4.39 -1.11
C ALA A 215 17.43 3.88 -2.33
N ALA A 216 16.28 3.24 -2.12
CA ALA A 216 15.39 2.78 -3.18
C ALA A 216 14.46 3.89 -3.72
N GLY A 217 14.37 5.06 -3.07
CA GLY A 217 13.54 6.19 -3.51
C GLY A 217 12.24 6.39 -2.71
N ALA A 218 12.16 5.89 -1.48
CA ALA A 218 11.07 6.24 -0.57
C ALA A 218 11.05 7.74 -0.27
N ASP A 219 9.86 8.33 -0.26
CA ASP A 219 9.67 9.78 -0.12
C ASP A 219 9.16 10.14 1.29
N PHE A 220 9.86 11.07 1.93
CA PHE A 220 9.45 11.68 3.20
C PHE A 220 8.26 12.63 3.05
N ASN A 221 7.99 13.14 1.84
CA ASN A 221 6.92 14.09 1.56
C ASN A 221 5.60 13.37 1.25
N ILE A 222 5.28 12.34 2.03
CA ILE A 222 4.03 11.58 1.95
C ILE A 222 3.40 11.51 3.33
N CYS A 223 2.25 12.16 3.51
CA CYS A 223 1.55 12.20 4.80
C CYS A 223 0.58 11.03 4.97
N SER A 224 0.46 10.54 6.21
CA SER A 224 -0.57 9.55 6.59
C SER A 224 -1.97 10.16 6.72
N MET A 225 -3.00 9.35 7.01
CA MET A 225 -4.35 9.87 7.29
C MET A 225 -4.40 10.88 8.45
N ARG A 226 -3.41 10.86 9.35
CA ARG A 226 -3.29 11.81 10.47
C ARG A 226 -2.51 13.08 10.10
N ASN A 227 -2.24 13.29 8.80
CA ASN A 227 -1.44 14.40 8.27
C ASN A 227 -0.04 14.50 8.90
N LYS A 228 0.54 13.37 9.33
CA LYS A 228 1.90 13.34 9.88
C LYS A 228 2.89 12.96 8.78
N LEU A 229 4.02 13.67 8.72
CA LEU A 229 5.13 13.31 7.82
C LEU A 229 6.10 12.36 8.54
N PRO A 230 6.68 11.37 7.84
CA PRO A 230 7.64 10.46 8.46
C PRO A 230 8.85 11.19 9.05
N ILE A 231 9.34 12.26 8.41
CA ILE A 231 10.48 13.04 8.94
C ILE A 231 10.16 13.70 10.29
N GLU A 232 8.91 14.14 10.50
CA GLU A 232 8.47 14.75 11.77
C GLU A 232 8.33 13.73 12.90
N LEU A 233 8.12 12.45 12.58
CA LEU A 233 8.15 11.37 13.58
C LEU A 233 9.58 11.16 14.09
N LEU A 234 10.56 11.24 13.20
CA LEU A 234 11.96 11.12 13.55
C LEU A 234 12.46 12.35 14.32
N ASP A 235 12.13 13.55 13.85
CA ASP A 235 12.61 14.83 14.41
C ASP A 235 12.18 15.06 15.88
N ARG A 236 10.99 14.57 16.25
CA ARG A 236 10.48 14.59 17.64
C ARG A 236 11.42 13.96 18.66
N ASN A 237 12.31 13.08 18.22
CA ASN A 237 13.22 12.34 19.07
C ASN A 237 14.68 12.81 18.96
N GLY A 238 14.95 13.86 18.18
CA GLY A 238 16.30 14.31 17.86
C GLY A 238 17.17 14.68 19.07
N ASP A 239 16.58 15.04 20.21
CA ASP A 239 17.33 15.42 21.42
C ASP A 239 17.35 14.33 22.51
N LYS A 240 16.81 13.13 22.23
CA LYS A 240 16.78 12.05 23.24
C LYS A 240 18.16 11.45 23.52
N ASP A 241 18.95 11.23 22.47
CA ASP A 241 20.28 10.67 22.56
C ASP A 241 21.13 11.06 21.33
N ILE A 242 22.46 10.97 21.48
CA ILE A 242 23.43 11.39 20.47
C ILE A 242 23.31 10.56 19.18
N GLU A 243 22.99 9.28 19.29
CA GLU A 243 22.90 8.39 18.14
C GLU A 243 21.65 8.69 17.31
N THR A 244 20.50 8.87 17.96
CA THR A 244 19.27 9.33 17.31
C THR A 244 19.45 10.70 16.66
N LYS A 245 20.08 11.64 17.37
CA LYS A 245 20.40 12.97 16.80
C LYS A 245 21.22 12.85 15.53
N SER A 246 22.33 12.11 15.61
CA SER A 246 23.24 11.88 14.48
C SER A 246 22.53 11.23 13.30
N PHE A 247 21.70 10.22 13.56
CA PHE A 247 20.92 9.55 12.53
C PHE A 247 19.94 10.50 11.82
N VAL A 248 19.14 11.26 12.57
CA VAL A 248 18.16 12.20 11.99
C VAL A 248 18.86 13.30 11.19
N GLU A 249 19.97 13.85 11.71
CA GLU A 249 20.75 14.86 10.99
C GLU A 249 21.38 14.30 9.71
N GLN A 250 21.85 13.05 9.69
CA GLN A 250 22.32 12.40 8.46
C GLN A 250 21.23 12.28 7.40
N LEU A 251 20.01 11.91 7.80
CA LEU A 251 18.86 11.83 6.90
C LEU A 251 18.47 13.20 6.33
N LYS A 252 18.60 14.26 7.14
CA LYS A 252 18.35 15.64 6.73
C LYS A 252 19.44 16.22 5.84
N ALA A 253 20.71 15.85 6.06
CA ALA A 253 21.84 16.39 5.33
C ALA A 253 21.90 15.90 3.88
N ASN A 254 21.49 14.66 3.61
CA ASN A 254 21.55 14.04 2.29
C ASN A 254 20.17 13.61 1.75
N PRO A 255 19.18 14.52 1.65
CA PRO A 255 17.89 14.14 1.13
C PRO A 255 17.96 14.14 -0.41
N GLN A 256 17.27 13.20 -1.04
CA GLN A 256 17.18 13.18 -2.52
C GLN A 256 16.52 14.46 -3.04
N HIS A 257 15.56 15.00 -2.29
CA HIS A 257 14.78 16.19 -2.60
C HIS A 257 14.51 17.04 -1.36
N ALA A 258 14.04 18.27 -1.54
CA ALA A 258 13.66 19.16 -0.45
C ALA A 258 12.66 18.48 0.50
N LEU A 259 13.00 18.38 1.79
CA LEU A 259 12.11 17.83 2.81
C LEU A 259 11.13 18.89 3.29
N VAL A 260 9.86 18.49 3.40
CA VAL A 260 8.80 19.32 3.98
C VAL A 260 8.66 19.02 5.47
N VAL A 261 8.48 20.08 6.25
CA VAL A 261 8.00 20.01 7.63
C VAL A 261 6.82 20.97 7.80
N ILE A 262 5.90 20.65 8.68
CA ILE A 262 4.77 21.50 9.01
C ILE A 262 5.12 22.35 10.21
N LYS A 263 5.18 23.67 10.02
CA LYS A 263 5.40 24.62 11.11
C LYS A 263 4.08 25.28 11.49
N PRO A 264 3.69 25.30 12.78
CA PRO A 264 2.52 26.03 13.22
C PRO A 264 2.76 27.54 13.08
N GLU A 265 1.87 28.23 12.38
CA GLU A 265 1.83 29.69 12.26
C GLU A 265 0.42 30.13 12.66
N GLY A 266 0.25 30.46 13.95
CA GLY A 266 -1.07 30.65 14.56
C GLY A 266 -1.86 29.34 14.63
N ASN A 267 -3.08 29.34 14.04
CA ASN A 267 -3.97 28.17 14.00
C ASN A 267 -3.79 27.31 12.74
N VAL A 268 -2.83 27.65 11.87
CA VAL A 268 -2.60 26.97 10.59
C VAL A 268 -1.21 26.34 10.63
N GLY A 269 -1.09 25.10 10.15
CA GLY A 269 0.22 24.51 9.89
C GLY A 269 0.64 24.86 8.46
N LEU A 270 1.81 25.46 8.26
CA LEU A 270 2.32 25.80 6.94
C LEU A 270 3.48 24.90 6.55
N ALA A 271 3.51 24.52 5.28
CA ALA A 271 4.52 23.64 4.73
C ALA A 271 5.80 24.44 4.42
N ARG A 272 6.90 24.08 5.09
CA ARG A 272 8.20 24.72 4.92
C ARG A 272 9.24 23.69 4.50
N PHE A 273 10.17 24.11 3.65
CA PHE A 273 11.32 23.30 3.24
C PHE A 273 12.51 23.55 4.15
N ILE A 274 13.20 22.49 4.59
CA ILE A 274 14.29 22.63 5.57
C ILE A 274 15.71 22.54 4.99
N ASN A 275 15.95 21.80 3.90
CA ASN A 275 17.34 21.38 3.57
C ASN A 275 17.80 21.64 2.14
N ASN A 276 16.92 22.03 1.22
CA ASN A 276 17.31 22.34 -0.16
C ASN A 276 16.14 22.95 -0.96
N ALA A 277 15.70 24.17 -0.65
CA ALA A 277 14.52 24.76 -1.28
C ALA A 277 14.61 24.94 -2.80
N THR A 278 15.80 24.73 -3.40
CA THR A 278 16.02 24.76 -4.84
C THR A 278 15.79 23.42 -5.54
N ASN A 279 15.84 22.29 -4.82
CA ASN A 279 15.65 20.94 -5.37
C ASN A 279 14.31 20.33 -4.89
N VAL A 280 13.20 20.98 -5.21
CA VAL A 280 11.85 20.53 -4.87
C VAL A 280 11.36 19.55 -5.93
N ASN A 281 11.11 18.29 -5.54
CA ASN A 281 10.45 17.33 -6.40
C ASN A 281 8.93 17.52 -6.33
N LEU A 282 8.32 17.93 -7.44
CA LEU A 282 6.88 18.20 -7.52
C LEU A 282 6.11 16.90 -7.77
N THR A 283 5.68 16.28 -6.69
CA THR A 283 4.82 15.09 -6.71
C THR A 283 3.36 15.45 -6.39
N VAL A 284 2.42 14.59 -6.77
CA VAL A 284 1.00 14.78 -6.40
C VAL A 284 0.84 14.77 -4.88
N GLU A 285 1.63 13.93 -4.22
CA GLU A 285 1.66 13.78 -2.77
C GLU A 285 2.17 15.04 -2.06
N LEU A 286 3.15 15.76 -2.63
CA LEU A 286 3.56 17.07 -2.12
C LEU A 286 2.42 18.10 -2.19
N PHE A 287 1.69 18.15 -3.31
CA PHE A 287 0.53 19.03 -3.43
C PHE A 287 -0.60 18.66 -2.45
N GLU A 288 -0.80 17.36 -2.18
CA GLU A 288 -1.75 16.90 -1.16
C GLU A 288 -1.40 17.47 0.22
N ILE A 289 -0.11 17.53 0.58
CA ILE A 289 0.35 18.15 1.84
C ILE A 289 -0.07 19.62 1.89
N PHE A 290 0.22 20.40 0.85
CA PHE A 290 -0.17 21.82 0.82
C PHE A 290 -1.68 22.00 1.02
N LEU A 291 -2.50 21.19 0.33
CA LEU A 291 -3.96 21.27 0.44
C LEU A 291 -4.47 20.85 1.83
N ARG A 292 -3.98 19.75 2.41
CA ARG A 292 -4.39 19.28 3.75
C ARG A 292 -4.06 20.28 4.85
N HIS A 293 -3.01 21.06 4.65
CA HIS A 293 -2.56 22.09 5.55
C HIS A 293 -3.08 23.49 5.20
N LYS A 294 -3.93 23.60 4.16
CA LYS A 294 -4.49 24.86 3.66
C LYS A 294 -3.42 25.90 3.28
N ASP A 295 -2.25 25.43 2.87
CA ASP A 295 -1.14 26.24 2.37
C ASP A 295 -1.38 26.58 0.89
N VAL A 296 -2.37 27.45 0.67
CA VAL A 296 -2.81 27.87 -0.68
C VAL A 296 -1.69 28.57 -1.44
N GLU A 297 -0.86 29.35 -0.75
CA GLU A 297 0.27 30.07 -1.34
C GLU A 297 1.30 29.11 -1.96
N GLN A 298 1.75 28.10 -1.21
CA GLN A 298 2.68 27.10 -1.74
C GLN A 298 2.06 26.31 -2.88
N PHE A 299 0.78 25.94 -2.76
CA PHE A 299 0.07 25.26 -3.83
C PHE A 299 0.07 26.12 -5.11
N GLN A 300 -0.32 27.39 -5.03
CA GLN A 300 -0.38 28.32 -6.17
C GLN A 300 1.00 28.60 -6.78
N ASN A 301 2.06 28.67 -5.97
CA ASN A 301 3.42 28.91 -6.43
C ASN A 301 3.99 27.72 -7.22
N TYR A 302 3.73 26.48 -6.78
CA TYR A 302 4.29 25.28 -7.39
C TYR A 302 3.39 24.61 -8.43
N TRP A 303 2.06 24.73 -8.30
CA TRP A 303 1.12 24.07 -9.20
C TRP A 303 1.35 24.41 -10.67
N PRO A 304 1.63 25.66 -11.09
CA PRO A 304 1.94 26.00 -12.48
C PRO A 304 3.11 25.22 -13.08
N LYS A 305 4.07 24.77 -12.27
CA LYS A 305 5.26 24.03 -12.69
C LYS A 305 5.01 22.52 -12.84
N PHE A 306 3.95 21.98 -12.25
CA PHE A 306 3.63 20.55 -12.30
C PHE A 306 2.92 20.14 -13.60
N VAL A 307 3.35 19.05 -14.22
CA VAL A 307 2.72 18.54 -15.45
C VAL A 307 1.79 17.37 -15.13
N VAL A 308 0.50 17.51 -15.47
CA VAL A 308 -0.48 16.42 -15.36
C VAL A 308 -0.35 15.53 -16.59
N THR A 309 -0.12 14.23 -16.38
CA THR A 309 0.08 13.23 -17.43
C THR A 309 -0.95 12.08 -17.29
N PRO A 310 -1.14 11.24 -18.31
CA PRO A 310 -2.02 10.07 -18.23
C PRO A 310 -1.68 9.12 -17.06
N GLU A 311 -0.41 9.05 -16.68
CA GLU A 311 0.10 8.18 -15.62
C GLU A 311 -0.26 8.72 -14.23
N ASN A 312 -0.25 10.05 -14.04
CA ASN A 312 -0.48 10.68 -12.74
C ASN A 312 -1.92 11.21 -12.56
N VAL A 313 -2.72 11.35 -13.62
CA VAL A 313 -4.06 11.98 -13.55
C VAL A 313 -4.98 11.28 -12.54
N LYS A 314 -4.91 9.95 -12.42
CA LYS A 314 -5.71 9.21 -11.44
C LYS A 314 -5.33 9.60 -10.01
N LYS A 315 -4.04 9.81 -9.72
CA LYS A 315 -3.58 10.32 -8.43
C LYS A 315 -4.02 11.77 -8.23
N VAL A 316 -3.91 12.63 -9.25
CA VAL A 316 -4.38 14.03 -9.19
C VAL A 316 -5.86 14.11 -8.81
N ILE A 317 -6.72 13.33 -9.46
CA ILE A 317 -8.13 13.25 -9.12
C ILE A 317 -8.29 12.81 -7.66
N ARG A 318 -7.73 11.66 -7.30
CA ARG A 318 -7.92 11.05 -5.97
C ARG A 318 -7.37 11.85 -4.81
N LEU A 319 -6.22 12.49 -4.98
CA LEU A 319 -5.50 13.15 -3.89
C LEU A 319 -5.71 14.65 -3.89
N LEU A 320 -5.82 15.31 -5.06
CA LEU A 320 -5.96 16.77 -5.11
C LEU A 320 -7.42 17.16 -5.20
N LEU A 321 -8.17 16.63 -6.18
CA LEU A 321 -9.56 17.03 -6.38
C LEU A 321 -10.42 16.73 -5.14
N HIS A 322 -10.34 15.50 -4.61
CA HIS A 322 -11.04 15.15 -3.37
C HIS A 322 -10.60 16.02 -2.19
N THR A 323 -9.30 16.24 -2.00
CA THR A 323 -8.80 17.05 -0.86
C THR A 323 -9.23 18.52 -0.97
N THR A 324 -9.24 19.11 -2.17
CA THR A 324 -9.73 20.49 -2.35
C THR A 324 -11.20 20.64 -1.95
N LEU A 325 -12.03 19.62 -2.24
CA LEU A 325 -13.44 19.58 -1.82
C LEU A 325 -13.56 19.39 -0.30
N ASP A 326 -12.85 18.40 0.26
CA ASP A 326 -12.88 18.08 1.70
C ASP A 326 -12.43 19.28 2.55
N GLN A 327 -11.39 20.00 2.10
CA GLN A 327 -10.85 21.18 2.79
C GLN A 327 -11.58 22.50 2.45
N LYS A 328 -12.57 22.46 1.55
CA LYS A 328 -13.34 23.63 1.07
C LYS A 328 -12.45 24.75 0.51
N LEU A 329 -11.56 24.38 -0.42
CA LEU A 329 -10.60 25.28 -1.07
C LEU A 329 -11.02 25.54 -2.54
N PRO A 330 -12.00 26.43 -2.80
CA PRO A 330 -12.55 26.62 -4.14
C PRO A 330 -11.53 27.14 -5.14
N GLU A 331 -10.60 28.00 -4.73
CA GLU A 331 -9.55 28.53 -5.62
C GLU A 331 -8.60 27.43 -6.10
N CYS A 332 -8.14 26.56 -5.19
CA CYS A 332 -7.32 25.41 -5.56
C CYS A 332 -8.08 24.40 -6.42
N LEU A 333 -9.38 24.21 -6.15
CA LEU A 333 -10.25 23.35 -6.96
C LEU A 333 -10.27 23.83 -8.42
N TRP A 334 -10.48 25.13 -8.65
CA TRP A 334 -10.45 25.72 -9.99
C TRP A 334 -9.10 25.50 -10.68
N LEU A 335 -7.99 25.74 -9.98
CA LEU A 335 -6.64 25.51 -10.53
C LEU A 335 -6.40 24.06 -10.96
N VAL A 336 -6.91 23.09 -10.20
CA VAL A 336 -6.79 21.66 -10.55
C VAL A 336 -7.61 21.34 -11.80
N VAL A 337 -8.84 21.86 -11.87
CA VAL A 337 -9.78 21.60 -12.98
C VAL A 337 -9.29 22.24 -14.29
N GLU A 338 -8.89 23.51 -14.25
CA GLU A 338 -8.49 24.26 -15.46
C GLU A 338 -7.24 23.70 -16.12
N LYS A 339 -6.26 23.23 -15.32
CA LYS A 339 -4.95 22.87 -15.85
C LYS A 339 -4.97 21.71 -16.84
N ASN A 340 -5.92 20.78 -16.71
CA ASN A 340 -6.02 19.66 -17.64
C ASN A 340 -7.42 19.06 -17.71
N GLU A 341 -8.44 19.91 -17.86
CA GLU A 341 -9.87 19.54 -17.91
C GLU A 341 -10.12 18.33 -18.84
N LYS A 342 -9.55 18.38 -20.05
CA LYS A 342 -9.72 17.33 -21.07
C LYS A 342 -9.15 15.97 -20.65
N THR A 343 -8.13 15.94 -19.79
CA THR A 343 -7.51 14.69 -19.31
C THR A 343 -8.19 14.20 -18.04
N ILE A 344 -8.58 15.12 -17.15
CA ILE A 344 -9.24 14.81 -15.87
C ILE A 344 -10.66 14.28 -16.09
N PHE A 345 -11.42 14.88 -17.01
CA PHE A 345 -12.82 14.52 -17.27
C PHE A 345 -13.01 13.69 -18.54
N LYS A 346 -11.93 13.10 -19.08
CA LYS A 346 -12.04 12.22 -20.26
C LYS A 346 -12.94 11.02 -19.92
N LEU A 347 -14.10 10.95 -20.56
CA LEU A 347 -14.97 9.79 -20.48
C LEU A 347 -14.25 8.59 -21.10
N VAL A 348 -14.13 7.51 -20.32
CA VAL A 348 -13.58 6.25 -20.84
C VAL A 348 -14.62 5.66 -21.78
N GLU A 349 -14.28 5.54 -23.06
CA GLU A 349 -15.12 4.85 -24.04
C GLU A 349 -15.35 3.41 -23.57
N ARG A 350 -16.62 3.02 -23.47
CA ARG A 350 -16.97 1.65 -23.11
C ARG A 350 -16.41 0.72 -24.18
N PRO A 351 -15.70 -0.36 -23.83
CA PRO A 351 -15.24 -1.32 -24.83
C PRO A 351 -16.47 -1.83 -25.60
N GLN A 352 -16.52 -1.52 -26.90
CA GLN A 352 -17.54 -2.03 -27.78
C GLN A 352 -17.38 -3.55 -27.85
N LYS A 353 -18.47 -4.28 -27.62
CA LYS A 353 -18.53 -5.74 -27.77
C LYS A 353 -18.01 -6.11 -29.16
N LYS A 354 -16.93 -6.89 -29.23
CA LYS A 354 -16.62 -7.70 -30.40
C LYS A 354 -17.29 -9.05 -30.25
#